data_AF-A0A7L2R2D5-F1
#
_entry.id   AF-A0A7L2R2D5-F1
#
_cell.length_a   1.000
_cell.length_b   1.000
_cell.length_c   1.000
_cell.angle_alpha   90.00
_cell.angle_beta   90.00
_cell.angle_gamma   90.00
#
_symmetry.space_group_name_H-M   'P 1'
#
loop_
_entity.id
_entity.type
_entity.pdbx_description
1 polymer ?
#
loop_
_entity_poly.entity_id
_entity_poly.type
_entity_poly.pdbx_seq_one_letter_code
_entity_poly.pdbx_strand_id
1 'polypeptide(L)'
;DNVLEDSRKIFEDVHADFCDIRKILLKFQEWKEKLPDSYCDAYISFCLPKLLNPLIRVQLISWNPLEQNFTELEELPWFRAIEEFSDAESISESK
;
A
#
# COMPACT_ATOMS: atom_id res chain seq x y z
N ASP A 1 27.50 -8.80 1.36
CA ASP A 1 26.18 -8.26 1.69
C ASP A 1 25.55 -7.70 0.43
N ASN A 2 24.40 -8.26 0.05
CA ASN A 2 23.65 -7.87 -1.14
C ASN A 2 22.41 -7.12 -0.65
N VAL A 3 22.36 -5.80 -0.85
CA VAL A 3 21.25 -4.94 -0.40
C VAL A 3 19.88 -5.48 -0.83
N LEU A 4 19.79 -6.11 -2.01
CA LEU A 4 18.54 -6.71 -2.51
C LEU A 4 18.17 -8.01 -1.80
N GLU A 5 19.15 -8.73 -1.26
CA GLU A 5 18.91 -9.92 -0.44
C GLU A 5 18.46 -9.53 0.97
N ASP A 6 19.08 -8.51 1.55
CA ASP A 6 18.73 -8.01 2.87
C ASP A 6 17.36 -7.32 2.86
N SER A 7 16.99 -6.64 1.77
CA SER A 7 15.66 -6.00 1.65
C SER A 7 14.50 -6.99 1.74
N ARG A 8 14.69 -8.24 1.30
CA ARG A 8 13.67 -9.31 1.40
C ARG A 8 13.38 -9.76 2.84
N LYS A 9 14.27 -9.44 3.78
CA LYS A 9 14.17 -9.82 5.19
C LYS A 9 13.56 -8.73 6.07
N ILE A 10 13.34 -7.51 5.55
CA ILE A 10 12.88 -6.35 6.33
C ILE A 10 11.57 -6.62 7.09
N PHE A 11 10.70 -7.48 6.57
CA PHE A 11 9.41 -7.83 7.17
C PHE A 11 9.28 -9.32 7.52
N GLU A 12 10.39 -10.05 7.69
CA GLU A 12 10.35 -11.50 7.93
C GLU A 12 9.70 -11.88 9.27
N ASP A 13 9.76 -10.98 10.24
CA ASP A 13 9.18 -11.12 11.58
C ASP A 13 7.83 -10.39 11.72
N VAL A 14 7.37 -9.70 10.67
CA VAL A 14 6.09 -8.98 10.66
C VAL A 14 4.97 -9.92 10.22
N HIS A 15 3.84 -9.86 10.93
CA HIS A 15 2.68 -10.65 10.60
C HIS A 15 2.20 -10.36 9.17
N ALA A 16 1.85 -11.41 8.41
CA ALA A 16 1.60 -11.33 6.96
C ALA A 16 0.49 -10.36 6.54
N ASP A 17 -0.38 -9.97 7.46
CA ASP A 17 -1.45 -8.99 7.26
C ASP A 17 -0.99 -7.52 7.31
N PHE A 18 0.23 -7.26 7.80
CA PHE A 18 0.77 -5.91 8.02
C PHE A 18 2.08 -5.66 7.26
N CYS A 19 2.51 -6.60 6.44
CA CYS A 19 3.64 -6.42 5.52
C CYS A 19 3.24 -6.44 4.03
N ASP A 20 1.95 -6.59 3.72
CA ASP A 20 1.40 -6.55 2.36
C ASP A 20 0.42 -5.38 2.23
N ILE A 21 0.69 -4.48 1.29
CA ILE A 21 -0.11 -3.26 1.07
C ILE A 21 -1.57 -3.59 0.73
N ARG A 22 -1.84 -4.60 -0.11
CA ARG A 22 -3.21 -4.97 -0.47
C ARG A 22 -3.96 -5.48 0.75
N LYS A 23 -3.35 -6.32 1.59
CA LYS A 23 -4.00 -6.82 2.81
C LYS A 23 -4.28 -5.71 3.82
N ILE A 24 -3.37 -4.74 3.96
CA ILE A 24 -3.59 -3.56 4.80
C ILE A 24 -4.76 -2.73 4.27
N LEU A 25 -4.77 -2.44 2.98
CA LEU A 25 -5.85 -1.68 2.33
C LEU A 25 -7.19 -2.39 2.43
N LEU A 26 -7.25 -3.73 2.32
CA LEU A 26 -8.47 -4.50 2.52
C LEU A 26 -9.04 -4.34 3.94
N LYS A 27 -8.18 -4.30 4.98
CA LYS A 27 -8.64 -4.03 6.35
C LYS A 27 -9.16 -2.62 6.52
N PHE A 28 -8.50 -1.63 5.89
CA PHE A 28 -8.99 -0.26 5.90
C PHE A 28 -10.30 -0.10 5.14
N GLN A 29 -10.47 -0.80 4.02
CA GLN A 29 -11.72 -0.86 3.28
C GLN A 29 -12.84 -1.46 4.13
N GLU A 30 -12.58 -2.59 4.79
CA GLU A 30 -13.54 -3.22 5.69
C GLU A 30 -13.92 -2.30 6.85
N TRP A 31 -12.95 -1.60 7.44
CA TRP A 31 -13.22 -0.61 8.49
C TRP A 31 -14.07 0.54 7.96
N LYS A 32 -13.71 1.08 6.80
CA LYS A 32 -14.45 2.17 6.14
C LYS A 32 -15.90 1.78 5.85
N GLU A 33 -16.15 0.55 5.40
CA GLU A 33 -17.49 0.04 5.09
C GLU A 33 -18.32 -0.26 6.35
N LYS A 34 -17.70 -0.82 7.40
CA LYS A 34 -18.43 -1.27 8.60
C LYS A 34 -18.64 -0.16 9.63
N LEU A 35 -17.69 0.76 9.77
CA LEU A 35 -17.69 1.81 10.79
C LEU A 35 -17.16 3.14 10.19
N PRO A 36 -17.88 3.74 9.23
CA PRO A 36 -17.42 4.92 8.48
C PRO A 36 -17.12 6.12 9.39
N ASP A 37 -17.93 6.37 10.41
CA ASP A 37 -17.73 7.47 11.36
C ASP A 37 -16.40 7.31 12.10
N SER A 38 -16.13 6.11 12.63
CA SER A 38 -14.87 5.83 13.33
C SER A 38 -13.65 5.90 12.41
N TYR A 39 -13.80 5.49 11.15
CA TYR A 39 -12.74 5.61 10.14
C TYR A 39 -12.43 7.08 9.85
N CYS A 40 -13.47 7.92 9.73
CA CYS A 40 -13.37 9.36 9.50
C CYS A 40 -12.75 10.08 10.70
N ASP A 41 -13.26 9.81 11.91
CA ASP A 41 -12.79 10.42 13.17
C ASP A 41 -11.32 10.07 13.49
N ALA A 42 -10.85 8.90 13.03
CA ALA A 42 -9.45 8.49 13.13
C ALA A 42 -8.56 9.08 12.01
N TYR A 43 -9.12 9.91 11.11
CA TYR A 43 -8.43 10.56 10.00
C TYR A 43 -7.69 9.58 9.09
N ILE A 44 -8.26 8.40 8.85
CA ILE A 44 -7.54 7.32 8.18
C ILE A 44 -7.14 7.68 6.75
N SER A 45 -8.03 8.24 5.92
CA SER A 45 -7.67 8.66 4.56
C SER A 45 -6.50 9.66 4.53
N PHE A 46 -6.39 10.52 5.54
CA PHE A 46 -5.26 11.45 5.68
C PHE A 46 -3.96 10.75 6.14
N CYS A 47 -4.08 9.74 6.99
CA CYS A 47 -2.94 9.00 7.55
C CYS A 47 -2.43 7.90 6.61
N LEU A 48 -3.26 7.42 5.67
CA LEU A 48 -2.97 6.26 4.83
C LEU A 48 -1.63 6.38 4.06
N PRO A 49 -1.29 7.52 3.42
CA PRO A 49 0.02 7.66 2.76
C PRO A 49 1.20 7.48 3.72
N LYS A 50 1.07 7.95 4.97
CA LYS A 50 2.13 7.79 5.99
C LYS A 50 2.26 6.35 6.46
N LEU A 51 1.14 5.64 6.59
CA LEU A 51 1.11 4.23 7.00
C LEU A 51 1.73 3.32 5.93
N LEU A 52 1.49 3.60 4.64
CA LEU A 52 2.01 2.78 3.55
C LEU A 52 3.45 3.10 3.16
N ASN A 53 3.96 4.29 3.52
CA ASN A 53 5.29 4.78 3.11
C ASN A 53 6.45 3.79 3.38
N PRO A 54 6.57 3.11 4.54
CA PRO A 54 7.63 2.12 4.75
C PRO A 54 7.57 0.95 3.76
N LEU A 55 6.36 0.47 3.44
CA LEU A 55 6.15 -0.65 2.53
C LEU A 55 6.45 -0.27 1.08
N ILE A 56 6.02 0.93 0.66
CA ILE A 56 6.33 1.47 -0.67
C ILE A 56 7.83 1.64 -0.84
N ARG A 57 8.53 2.17 0.17
CA ARG A 57 9.99 2.33 0.13
C ARG A 57 10.71 1.01 -0.06
N VAL A 58 10.28 -0.05 0.62
CA VAL A 58 10.87 -1.39 0.43
C VAL A 58 10.70 -1.88 -1.00
N GLN A 59 9.53 -1.68 -1.62
CA GLN A 59 9.31 -2.05 -3.03
C GLN A 59 10.15 -1.20 -4.00
N LEU A 60 10.46 0.06 -3.64
CA LEU A 60 11.30 0.94 -4.46
C LEU A 60 12.80 0.67 -4.34
N ILE A 61 13.28 -0.16 -3.39
CA ILE A 61 14.71 -0.46 -3.23
C ILE A 61 15.32 -1.03 -4.52
N SER A 62 14.57 -1.87 -5.24
CA SER A 62 15.02 -2.48 -6.50
C SER A 62 14.61 -1.68 -7.74
N TRP A 63 13.93 -0.55 -7.59
CA TRP A 63 13.43 0.22 -8.73
C TRP A 63 14.50 1.20 -9.23
N ASN A 64 14.82 1.10 -10.52
CA ASN A 64 15.82 1.94 -11.16
C ASN A 64 15.34 2.43 -12.54
N PRO A 65 14.96 3.71 -12.68
CA PRO A 65 14.41 4.25 -13.93
C PRO A 65 15.44 4.37 -15.06
N LEU A 66 16.72 4.10 -14.80
CA LEU A 66 17.79 4.17 -15.80
C LEU A 66 18.07 2.80 -16.47
N GLU A 67 17.44 1.73 -16.01
CA GLU A 67 17.57 0.40 -16.62
C GLU A 67 16.78 0.31 -17.93
N GLN A 68 17.30 -0.44 -18.91
CA GLN A 68 16.65 -0.56 -20.23
C GLN A 68 15.23 -1.13 -20.17
N ASN A 69 14.93 -1.98 -19.18
CA ASN A 69 13.63 -2.64 -19.00
C ASN A 69 13.05 -2.33 -17.61
N PHE A 70 13.15 -1.07 -17.16
CA PHE A 70 12.58 -0.68 -15.88
C PHE A 70 11.05 -0.83 -15.91
N THR A 71 10.47 -1.15 -14.75
CA THR A 71 9.01 -1.19 -14.56
C THR A 71 8.50 0.22 -14.27
N GLU A 72 7.42 0.65 -14.94
CA GLU A 72 6.78 1.94 -14.64
C GLU A 72 6.18 1.94 -13.23
N LEU A 73 6.04 3.11 -12.60
CA LEU A 73 5.54 3.19 -11.23
C LEU A 73 4.10 2.68 -11.13
N GLU A 74 3.30 2.96 -12.16
CA GLU A 74 1.92 2.58 -12.37
C GLU A 74 1.75 1.05 -12.50
N GLU A 75 2.82 0.36 -12.89
CA GLU A 75 2.84 -1.10 -12.98
C GLU A 75 3.25 -1.78 -11.67
N LEU A 76 3.80 -1.02 -10.71
CA LEU A 76 4.23 -1.57 -9.43
C LEU A 76 3.02 -2.03 -8.61
N PRO A 77 3.12 -3.16 -7.88
CA PRO A 77 2.00 -3.72 -7.12
C PRO A 77 1.40 -2.75 -6.11
N TRP A 78 2.22 -1.92 -5.47
CA TRP A 78 1.75 -0.93 -4.50
C TRP A 78 0.90 0.17 -5.14
N PHE A 79 1.21 0.59 -6.36
CA PHE A 79 0.50 1.67 -7.03
C PHE A 79 -0.91 1.21 -7.42
N ARG A 80 -0.99 0.07 -8.10
CA ARG A 80 -2.27 -0.57 -8.46
C ARG A 80 -3.15 -0.83 -7.25
N ALA A 81 -2.56 -1.27 -6.13
CA ALA A 81 -3.31 -1.50 -4.90
C ALA A 81 -3.95 -0.21 -4.35
N ILE A 82 -3.27 0.93 -4.46
CA ILE A 82 -3.79 2.24 -4.02
C ILE A 82 -4.84 2.77 -5.01
N GLU A 83 -4.65 2.59 -6.32
CA GLU A 83 -5.67 2.93 -7.31
C GLU A 83 -6.96 2.14 -7.06
N GLU A 84 -6.86 0.81 -6.92
CA GLU A 84 -7.99 -0.06 -6.62
C GLU A 84 -8.75 0.37 -5.34
N PHE A 85 -8.02 0.78 -4.30
CA PHE A 85 -8.61 1.29 -3.06
C PHE A 85 -9.30 2.65 -3.26
N SER A 86 -8.72 3.54 -4.05
CA SER A 86 -9.27 4.88 -4.33
C SER A 86 -10.51 4.80 -5.23
N ASP A 87 -10.51 3.92 -6.22
CA ASP A 87 -11.64 3.73 -7.14
C ASP A 87 -12.87 3.16 -6.41
N ALA A 88 -12.65 2.34 -5.37
CA ALA A 88 -13.73 1.89 -4.50
C ALA A 88 -14.46 3.05 -3.80
N GLU A 89 -13.81 4.21 -3.59
CA GLU A 89 -14.46 5.42 -3.05
C GLU A 89 -15.48 5.99 -4.04
N SER A 90 -15.11 6.10 -5.33
CA SER A 90 -15.93 6.74 -6.37
C SER A 90 -17.30 6.07 -6.61
N ILE A 91 -17.36 4.75 -6.39
CA ILE A 91 -18.58 3.95 -6.55
C ILE A 91 -19.49 4.07 -5.33
N SER A 92 -18.92 4.30 -4.14
CA SER A 92 -19.68 4.42 -2.88
C SER A 92 -20.37 5.76 -2.69
N GLU A 93 -19.80 6.85 -3.22
CA GLU A 93 -20.37 8.21 -3.14
C GLU A 93 -21.45 8.48 -4.20
N SER A 94 -21.55 7.63 -5.22
CA SER A 94 -22.51 7.76 -6.33
C SER A 94 -23.84 7.03 -6.08
N LYS A 95 -24.12 6.59 -4.84
CA LYS A 95 -25.30 5.78 -4.48
C LYS A 95 -26.17 6.42 -3.42
#